data_AF-A0A3N6D994-F1
#
_entry.id   AF-A0A3N6D994-F1
#
_cell.length_a   1.000
_cell.length_b   1.000
_cell.length_c   1.000
_cell.angle_alpha   90.00
_cell.angle_beta   90.00
_cell.angle_gamma   90.00
#
_symmetry.space_group_name_H-M   'P 1'
#
loop_
_entity.id
_entity.type
_entity.pdbx_description
1 polymer ?
#
loop_
_entity_poly.entity_id
_entity_poly.type
_entity_poly.pdbx_seq_one_letter_code
_entity_poly.pdbx_strand_id
1 'polypeptide(L)'
;MTNIDEVRRALKESRFDVLLGLEESSWLDVKSGIYHLGNPEHEQELLKDVAGFANTSTGGLLVVGFKTEQPHDVEIVSELKPVPRKLVDLDRHRKLIDGKLIPTVRGLSVNWIDCGEEKGVLVIDIPAQPPTSQPLVVPGPTKGAPPDSVAVPMRRGDRTTWLPRAQIQALLATGWAVTGAPAEPAASRTADRAKSGRVFDAIPPDARWIKVLAEGAPLHRVPTWLADAAYDAYDTLTGDVVDFIDAEAAEEHQALVEALGDLHAEFIGTFPPGEVSGYKYTEVPAEWKGTDPARYYKTLEDLSTARQRFLDLYRQLSNTLNRKGLLS
;
A
#
# COMPACT_ATOMS: atom_id res chain seq x y z
N MET A 1 -46.03 -4.93 8.16
CA MET A 1 -44.61 -5.37 8.09
C MET A 1 -43.77 -4.12 8.24
N THR A 2 -42.98 -4.04 9.29
CA THR A 2 -42.00 -2.96 9.47
C THR A 2 -40.96 -3.06 8.34
N ASN A 3 -40.72 -1.98 7.62
CA ASN A 3 -39.71 -1.95 6.56
C ASN A 3 -38.39 -1.32 7.05
N ILE A 4 -37.30 -1.52 6.30
CA ILE A 4 -35.97 -1.03 6.68
C ILE A 4 -35.93 0.49 6.89
N ASP A 5 -36.66 1.27 6.10
CA ASP A 5 -36.65 2.74 6.18
C ASP A 5 -37.36 3.26 7.42
N GLU A 6 -38.41 2.57 7.88
CA GLU A 6 -39.08 2.83 9.15
C GLU A 6 -38.13 2.59 10.33
N VAL A 7 -37.38 1.49 10.31
CA VAL A 7 -36.38 1.18 11.34
C VAL A 7 -35.24 2.20 11.32
N ARG A 8 -34.70 2.55 10.14
CA ARG A 8 -33.68 3.60 9.98
C ARG A 8 -34.13 4.92 10.61
N ARG A 9 -35.37 5.34 10.34
CA ARG A 9 -35.93 6.59 10.89
C ARG A 9 -36.07 6.51 12.41
N ALA A 10 -36.63 5.41 12.93
CA ALA A 10 -36.80 5.21 14.36
C ALA A 10 -35.46 5.20 15.11
N LEU A 11 -34.43 4.54 14.57
CA LEU A 11 -33.09 4.57 15.15
C LEU A 11 -32.48 5.97 15.18
N LYS A 12 -32.68 6.79 14.13
CA LYS A 12 -32.27 8.21 14.15
C LYS A 12 -32.97 9.02 15.23
N GLU A 13 -34.18 8.63 15.61
CA GLU A 13 -34.98 9.22 16.69
C GLU A 13 -34.71 8.58 18.06
N SER A 14 -33.71 7.69 18.18
CA SER A 14 -33.40 6.93 19.39
C SER A 14 -34.57 6.07 19.91
N ARG A 15 -35.44 5.61 19.01
CA ARG A 15 -36.54 4.68 19.30
C ARG A 15 -36.10 3.25 19.01
N PHE A 16 -35.81 2.51 20.07
CA PHE A 16 -35.27 1.14 20.01
C PHE A 16 -36.35 0.05 20.06
N ASP A 17 -37.52 0.39 20.61
CA ASP A 17 -38.67 -0.50 20.76
C ASP A 17 -39.15 -1.08 19.42
N VAL A 18 -38.94 -0.35 18.33
CA VAL A 18 -39.31 -0.79 16.97
C VAL A 18 -38.55 -2.04 16.51
N LEU A 19 -37.40 -2.34 17.13
CA LEU A 19 -36.61 -3.54 16.81
C LEU A 19 -37.11 -4.76 17.58
N LEU A 20 -37.76 -4.58 18.74
CA LEU A 20 -38.21 -5.68 19.57
C LEU A 20 -39.34 -6.46 18.88
N GLY A 21 -39.19 -7.79 18.85
CA GLY A 21 -40.11 -8.69 18.16
C GLY A 21 -39.89 -8.79 16.65
N LEU A 22 -38.93 -8.07 16.07
CA LEU A 22 -38.55 -8.28 14.67
C LEU A 22 -37.74 -9.56 14.52
N GLU A 23 -37.97 -10.27 13.42
CA GLU A 23 -37.14 -11.38 13.00
C GLU A 23 -35.87 -10.84 12.33
N GLU A 24 -34.72 -11.48 12.60
CA GLU A 24 -33.55 -11.30 11.76
C GLU A 24 -33.86 -11.72 10.33
N SER A 25 -33.27 -11.01 9.36
CA SER A 25 -33.69 -11.16 7.97
C SER A 25 -32.60 -10.77 6.98
N SER A 26 -33.00 -10.71 5.71
CA SER A 26 -32.14 -10.25 4.60
C SER A 26 -31.62 -8.82 4.75
N TRP A 27 -32.23 -8.01 5.61
CA TRP A 27 -31.90 -6.59 5.78
C TRP A 27 -31.63 -6.17 7.23
N LEU A 28 -31.83 -7.05 8.22
CA LEU A 28 -31.57 -6.79 9.65
C LEU A 28 -30.78 -7.95 10.27
N ASP A 29 -29.75 -7.61 11.03
CA ASP A 29 -28.95 -8.52 11.84
C ASP A 29 -28.54 -7.79 13.11
N VAL A 30 -28.79 -8.39 14.27
CA VAL A 30 -28.49 -7.79 15.56
C VAL A 30 -27.44 -8.60 16.30
N LYS A 31 -26.54 -7.90 16.99
CA LYS A 31 -25.49 -8.55 17.78
C LYS A 31 -25.63 -8.15 19.24
N SER A 32 -25.51 -9.14 20.13
CA SER A 32 -25.54 -8.88 21.58
C SER A 32 -24.21 -8.37 22.14
N GLY A 33 -23.13 -8.51 21.38
CA GLY A 33 -21.77 -8.08 21.73
C GLY A 33 -21.08 -7.39 20.57
N ILE A 34 -20.02 -6.64 20.89
CA ILE A 34 -19.26 -5.86 19.90
C ILE A 34 -18.32 -6.72 19.06
N TYR A 35 -18.02 -6.24 17.86
CA TYR A 35 -16.88 -6.73 17.08
C TYR A 35 -15.58 -6.25 17.74
N HIS A 36 -14.78 -7.19 18.26
CA HIS A 36 -13.51 -6.88 18.88
C HIS A 36 -12.44 -6.60 17.82
N LEU A 37 -12.35 -5.33 17.41
CA LEU A 37 -11.35 -4.91 16.43
C LEU A 37 -9.94 -5.18 16.98
N GLY A 38 -9.10 -5.83 16.18
CA GLY A 38 -7.79 -6.36 16.55
C GLY A 38 -7.77 -7.89 16.73
N ASN A 39 -8.94 -8.51 16.86
CA ASN A 39 -9.09 -9.95 16.69
C ASN A 39 -9.41 -10.25 15.21
N PRO A 40 -8.53 -10.94 14.46
CA PRO A 40 -8.73 -11.24 13.05
C PRO A 40 -10.06 -11.94 12.73
N GLU A 41 -10.56 -12.81 13.63
CA GLU A 41 -11.82 -13.52 13.41
C GLU A 41 -13.02 -12.57 13.49
N HIS A 42 -13.04 -11.65 14.47
CA HIS A 42 -14.12 -10.67 14.62
C HIS A 42 -14.07 -9.61 13.52
N GLU A 43 -12.87 -9.19 13.11
CA GLU A 43 -12.70 -8.29 11.96
C GLU A 43 -13.22 -8.96 10.68
N GLN A 44 -12.86 -10.22 10.44
CA GLN A 44 -13.36 -10.98 9.29
C GLN A 44 -14.88 -11.13 9.34
N GLU A 45 -15.47 -11.37 10.51
CA GLU A 45 -16.92 -11.45 10.68
C GLU A 45 -17.62 -10.14 10.35
N LEU A 46 -17.13 -9.00 10.86
CA LEU A 46 -17.65 -7.68 10.51
C LEU A 46 -17.62 -7.44 9.00
N LEU A 47 -16.46 -7.70 8.37
CA LEU A 47 -16.30 -7.50 6.92
C LEU A 47 -17.26 -8.39 6.12
N LYS A 48 -17.41 -9.66 6.53
CA LYS A 48 -18.33 -10.62 5.93
C LYS A 48 -19.78 -10.14 6.04
N ASP A 49 -20.20 -9.67 7.21
CA ASP A 49 -21.58 -9.22 7.45
C ASP A 49 -21.89 -7.96 6.65
N VAL A 50 -21.00 -6.96 6.67
CA VAL A 50 -21.15 -5.70 5.91
C VAL A 50 -21.21 -5.97 4.40
N ALA A 51 -20.28 -6.75 3.86
CA ALA A 51 -20.28 -7.09 2.44
C ALA A 51 -21.49 -7.95 2.06
N GLY A 52 -21.94 -8.83 2.95
CA GLY A 52 -23.15 -9.63 2.75
C GLY A 52 -24.38 -8.76 2.52
N PHE A 53 -24.56 -7.72 3.35
CA PHE A 53 -25.63 -6.74 3.15
C PHE A 53 -25.42 -5.86 1.92
N ALA A 54 -24.19 -5.40 1.67
CA ALA A 54 -23.89 -4.54 0.52
C ALA A 54 -24.10 -5.26 -0.83
N ASN A 55 -24.05 -6.60 -0.84
CA ASN A 55 -24.34 -7.46 -1.98
C ASN A 55 -25.83 -7.81 -2.16
N THR A 56 -26.72 -7.28 -1.32
CA THR A 56 -28.18 -7.37 -1.56
C THR A 56 -28.69 -6.17 -2.36
N SER A 57 -29.91 -6.26 -2.87
CA SER A 57 -30.57 -5.13 -3.56
C SER A 57 -31.06 -4.04 -2.61
N THR A 58 -31.19 -4.34 -1.31
CA THR A 58 -31.76 -3.44 -0.29
C THR A 58 -30.71 -2.80 0.61
N GLY A 59 -29.50 -3.35 0.65
CA GLY A 59 -28.57 -3.11 1.75
C GLY A 59 -29.06 -3.77 3.04
N GLY A 60 -28.69 -3.20 4.19
CA GLY A 60 -29.16 -3.67 5.49
C GLY A 60 -28.68 -2.85 6.67
N LEU A 61 -29.05 -3.32 7.86
CA LEU A 61 -28.72 -2.77 9.16
C LEU A 61 -28.04 -3.84 10.01
N LEU A 62 -26.84 -3.51 10.49
CA LEU A 62 -26.18 -4.23 11.57
C LEU A 62 -26.34 -3.41 12.85
N VAL A 63 -27.00 -3.99 13.86
CA VAL A 63 -27.31 -3.30 15.11
C VAL A 63 -26.72 -4.05 16.30
N VAL A 64 -25.70 -3.46 16.92
CA VAL A 64 -25.04 -4.04 18.09
C VAL A 64 -25.61 -3.43 19.37
N GLY A 65 -26.02 -4.30 20.29
CA GLY A 65 -26.66 -3.92 21.55
C GLY A 65 -28.04 -4.52 21.73
N PHE A 66 -28.36 -5.62 21.03
CA PHE A 66 -29.61 -6.35 21.17
C PHE A 66 -29.36 -7.85 21.26
N LYS A 67 -30.23 -8.54 21.98
CA LYS A 67 -30.22 -9.99 22.11
C LYS A 67 -31.34 -10.60 21.27
N THR A 68 -31.08 -11.76 20.68
CA THR A 68 -32.09 -12.58 20.03
C THR A 68 -32.48 -13.77 20.92
N GLU A 69 -33.70 -14.24 20.72
CA GLU A 69 -34.16 -15.57 21.12
C GLU A 69 -34.51 -16.36 19.86
N GLN A 70 -34.41 -17.69 19.92
CA GLN A 70 -34.63 -18.56 18.76
C GLN A 70 -35.82 -19.51 18.96
N PRO A 71 -37.06 -19.01 19.05
CA PRO A 71 -38.24 -19.86 19.02
C PRO A 71 -38.41 -20.47 17.63
N HIS A 72 -38.53 -21.81 17.55
CA HIS A 72 -38.83 -22.54 16.32
C HIS A 72 -37.88 -22.21 15.14
N ASP A 73 -36.57 -22.14 15.40
CA ASP A 73 -35.50 -21.87 14.43
C ASP A 73 -35.51 -20.47 13.78
N VAL A 74 -36.29 -19.52 14.31
CA VAL A 74 -36.31 -18.13 13.86
C VAL A 74 -35.67 -17.25 14.92
N GLU A 75 -34.63 -16.48 14.56
CA GLU A 75 -34.03 -15.50 15.47
C GLU A 75 -34.88 -14.24 15.56
N ILE A 76 -35.43 -13.98 16.75
CA ILE A 76 -36.29 -12.83 17.04
C ILE A 76 -35.59 -11.94 18.05
N VAL A 77 -35.52 -10.64 17.77
CA VAL A 77 -34.97 -9.64 18.68
C VAL A 77 -35.83 -9.56 19.94
N SER A 78 -35.27 -9.93 21.09
CA SER A 78 -36.02 -10.08 22.34
C SER A 78 -35.75 -8.98 23.35
N GLU A 79 -34.52 -8.44 23.38
CA GLU A 79 -34.09 -7.55 24.45
C GLU A 79 -33.09 -6.49 23.95
N LEU A 80 -33.26 -5.24 24.40
CA LEU A 80 -32.25 -4.20 24.29
C LEU A 80 -31.17 -4.43 25.35
N LYS A 81 -29.93 -4.64 24.90
CA LYS A 81 -28.76 -4.90 25.75
C LYS A 81 -27.62 -3.93 25.37
N PRO A 82 -27.69 -2.66 25.82
CA PRO A 82 -26.72 -1.63 25.42
C PRO A 82 -25.29 -2.03 25.80
N VAL A 83 -24.34 -1.75 24.91
CA VAL A 83 -22.92 -2.08 25.12
C VAL A 83 -22.18 -0.86 25.70
N PRO A 84 -21.09 -1.05 26.48
CA PRO A 84 -20.30 0.07 27.00
C PRO A 84 -19.66 0.90 25.88
N ARG A 85 -19.81 2.23 25.94
CA ARG A 85 -19.26 3.19 24.96
C ARG A 85 -17.76 3.03 24.74
N LYS A 86 -17.01 2.76 25.81
CA LYS A 86 -15.55 2.57 25.80
C LYS A 86 -15.06 1.42 24.91
N LEU A 87 -15.95 0.48 24.56
CA LEU A 87 -15.62 -0.68 23.73
C LEU A 87 -15.78 -0.40 22.23
N VAL A 88 -16.39 0.73 21.85
CA VAL A 88 -16.71 1.03 20.46
C VAL A 88 -15.86 2.19 19.95
N ASP A 89 -15.07 1.93 18.91
CA ASP A 89 -14.33 2.96 18.18
C ASP A 89 -14.91 3.09 16.77
N LEU A 90 -15.71 4.13 16.54
CA LEU A 90 -16.41 4.34 15.27
C LEU A 90 -15.45 4.62 14.10
N ASP A 91 -14.33 5.29 14.34
CA ASP A 91 -13.35 5.61 13.30
C ASP A 91 -12.60 4.34 12.86
N ARG A 92 -12.24 3.50 13.84
CA ARG A 92 -11.59 2.22 13.55
C ARG A 92 -12.49 1.25 12.78
N HIS A 93 -13.80 1.23 13.07
CA HIS A 93 -14.76 0.45 12.26
C HIS A 93 -14.78 0.92 10.81
N ARG A 94 -14.90 2.24 10.58
CA ARG A 94 -14.90 2.82 9.22
C ARG A 94 -13.61 2.49 8.47
N LYS A 95 -12.46 2.77 9.07
CA LYS A 95 -11.13 2.51 8.46
C LYS A 95 -10.93 1.03 8.11
N LEU A 96 -11.36 0.12 8.99
CA LEU A 96 -11.27 -1.31 8.73
C LEU A 96 -12.14 -1.70 7.54
N ILE A 97 -13.40 -1.25 7.50
CA ILE A 97 -14.34 -1.56 6.41
C ILE A 97 -13.82 -0.97 5.10
N ASP A 98 -13.50 0.33 5.06
CA ASP A 98 -13.06 1.03 3.85
C ASP A 98 -11.73 0.50 3.32
N GLY A 99 -10.83 0.07 4.21
CA GLY A 99 -9.51 -0.45 3.83
C GLY A 99 -9.50 -1.92 3.39
N LYS A 100 -10.60 -2.66 3.57
CA LYS A 100 -10.65 -4.12 3.31
C LYS A 100 -11.78 -4.55 2.38
N LEU A 101 -12.86 -3.79 2.25
CA LEU A 101 -13.91 -4.07 1.26
C LEU A 101 -13.58 -3.43 -0.08
N ILE A 102 -13.76 -4.21 -1.16
CA ILE A 102 -13.53 -3.74 -2.52
C ILE A 102 -14.77 -4.05 -3.38
N PRO A 103 -15.35 -3.07 -4.09
CA PRO A 103 -15.12 -1.63 -3.91
C PRO A 103 -15.61 -1.12 -2.55
N THR A 104 -15.21 0.09 -2.17
CA THR A 104 -15.70 0.75 -0.96
C THR A 104 -17.22 0.90 -0.95
N VAL A 105 -17.85 0.65 0.20
CA VAL A 105 -19.30 0.76 0.38
C VAL A 105 -19.73 2.23 0.35
N ARG A 106 -20.54 2.61 -0.64
CA ARG A 106 -21.01 3.99 -0.79
C ARG A 106 -22.10 4.30 0.22
N GLY A 107 -21.97 5.43 0.91
CA GLY A 107 -22.97 5.93 1.86
C GLY A 107 -23.04 5.15 3.17
N LEU A 108 -22.06 4.26 3.45
CA LEU A 108 -21.95 3.57 4.73
C LEU A 108 -21.96 4.57 5.88
N SER A 109 -22.73 4.29 6.93
CA SER A 109 -22.66 5.06 8.17
C SER A 109 -22.47 4.17 9.38
N VAL A 110 -21.62 4.61 10.30
CA VAL A 110 -21.28 3.90 11.56
C VAL A 110 -21.58 4.86 12.70
N ASN A 111 -22.72 4.69 13.34
CA ASN A 111 -23.27 5.64 14.30
C ASN A 111 -23.38 5.01 15.69
N TRP A 112 -23.19 5.85 16.70
CA TRP A 112 -23.47 5.51 18.08
C TRP A 112 -24.74 6.20 18.53
N ILE A 113 -25.66 5.46 19.15
CA ILE A 113 -26.87 6.01 19.76
C ILE A 113 -26.76 5.76 21.27
N ASP A 114 -26.76 6.84 22.05
CA ASP A 114 -26.61 6.81 23.50
C ASP A 114 -27.89 6.30 24.18
N CYS A 115 -27.72 5.39 25.15
CA CYS A 115 -28.80 4.88 26.01
C CYS A 115 -28.65 5.33 27.47
N GLY A 116 -27.66 6.18 27.77
CA GLY A 116 -27.30 6.59 29.12
C GLY A 116 -26.30 5.64 29.78
N GLU A 117 -25.80 6.05 30.96
CA GLU A 117 -24.84 5.28 31.77
C GLU A 117 -23.57 4.83 31.02
N GLU A 118 -23.06 5.65 30.08
CA GLU A 118 -21.91 5.31 29.23
C GLU A 118 -22.13 4.02 28.42
N LYS A 119 -23.39 3.73 28.06
CA LYS A 119 -23.78 2.59 27.23
C LYS A 119 -24.68 3.05 26.09
N GLY A 120 -24.73 2.25 25.04
CA GLY A 120 -25.51 2.58 23.86
C GLY A 120 -25.54 1.46 22.84
N VAL A 121 -26.04 1.82 21.66
CA VAL A 121 -26.19 0.93 20.51
C VAL A 121 -25.27 1.41 19.40
N LEU A 122 -24.51 0.50 18.82
CA LEU A 122 -23.74 0.75 17.60
C LEU A 122 -24.60 0.34 16.40
N VAL A 123 -24.84 1.28 15.49
CA VAL A 123 -25.60 1.04 14.26
C VAL A 123 -24.66 1.21 13.07
N ILE A 124 -24.55 0.16 12.26
CA ILE A 124 -23.89 0.22 10.96
C ILE A 124 -24.99 0.13 9.91
N ASP A 125 -25.27 1.24 9.23
CA ASP A 125 -26.22 1.30 8.13
C ASP A 125 -25.48 1.11 6.81
N ILE A 126 -25.86 0.05 6.09
CA ILE A 126 -25.30 -0.35 4.81
C ILE A 126 -26.35 -0.06 3.74
N PRO A 127 -26.22 1.04 2.97
CA PRO A 127 -27.17 1.32 1.90
C PRO A 127 -27.10 0.30 0.77
N ALA A 128 -28.18 0.21 -0.02
CA ALA A 128 -28.15 -0.52 -1.28
C ALA A 128 -27.05 0.03 -2.19
N GLN A 129 -26.23 -0.86 -2.75
CA GLN A 129 -25.15 -0.49 -3.65
C GLN A 129 -25.62 -0.54 -5.11
N PRO A 130 -25.09 0.33 -5.99
CA PRO A 130 -25.44 0.26 -7.39
C PRO A 130 -24.97 -1.09 -7.98
N PRO A 131 -25.71 -1.69 -8.92
CA PRO A 131 -25.32 -2.98 -9.52
C PRO A 131 -23.91 -2.98 -10.12
N THR A 132 -23.43 -1.82 -10.60
CA THR A 132 -22.08 -1.64 -11.14
C THR A 132 -20.96 -1.75 -10.11
N SER A 133 -21.28 -1.68 -8.82
CA SER A 133 -20.33 -1.85 -7.71
C SER A 133 -20.40 -3.23 -7.06
N GLN A 134 -21.31 -4.09 -7.54
CA GLN A 134 -21.44 -5.46 -7.08
C GLN A 134 -20.75 -6.43 -8.07
N PRO A 135 -20.21 -7.55 -7.58
CA PRO A 135 -20.15 -7.94 -6.17
C PRO A 135 -19.03 -7.23 -5.40
N LEU A 136 -19.28 -6.94 -4.12
CA LEU A 136 -18.26 -6.55 -3.15
C LEU A 136 -17.52 -7.80 -2.65
N VAL A 137 -16.21 -7.67 -2.52
CA VAL A 137 -15.30 -8.72 -2.08
C VAL A 137 -14.62 -8.34 -0.77
N VAL A 138 -14.24 -9.37 -0.01
CA VAL A 138 -13.48 -9.27 1.25
C VAL A 138 -12.26 -10.18 1.18
N PRO A 139 -11.24 -9.98 2.03
CA PRO A 139 -10.17 -10.96 2.20
C PRO A 139 -10.75 -12.35 2.51
N GLY A 140 -10.13 -13.38 1.96
CA GLY A 140 -10.54 -14.76 2.17
C GLY A 140 -10.42 -15.18 3.64
N PRO A 141 -11.00 -16.33 4.01
CA PRO A 141 -11.04 -16.75 5.40
C PRO A 141 -9.65 -16.85 6.04
N THR A 142 -9.52 -16.33 7.27
CA THR A 142 -8.25 -16.32 8.02
C THR A 142 -7.66 -17.72 8.24
N LYS A 143 -8.50 -18.77 8.27
CA LYS A 143 -8.08 -20.16 8.45
C LYS A 143 -8.00 -20.90 7.11
N GLY A 144 -6.79 -21.34 6.75
CA GLY A 144 -6.55 -22.29 5.66
C GLY A 144 -6.64 -21.71 4.25
N ALA A 145 -6.88 -20.41 4.10
CA ALA A 145 -6.80 -19.74 2.80
C ALA A 145 -5.39 -19.17 2.56
N PRO A 146 -4.90 -19.15 1.31
CA PRO A 146 -3.66 -18.47 0.97
C PRO A 146 -3.70 -16.98 1.34
N PRO A 147 -2.53 -16.36 1.59
CA PRO A 147 -2.38 -14.91 1.57
C PRO A 147 -3.00 -14.34 0.27
N ASP A 148 -3.64 -13.18 0.38
CA ASP A 148 -4.28 -12.46 -0.74
C ASP A 148 -5.47 -13.18 -1.40
N SER A 149 -6.00 -14.23 -0.77
CA SER A 149 -7.28 -14.80 -1.20
C SER A 149 -8.42 -13.79 -1.03
N VAL A 150 -9.43 -13.88 -1.89
CA VAL A 150 -10.65 -13.08 -1.82
C VAL A 150 -11.88 -13.97 -1.77
N ALA A 151 -12.92 -13.48 -1.12
CA ALA A 151 -14.21 -14.14 -1.03
C ALA A 151 -15.35 -13.14 -1.26
N VAL A 152 -16.50 -13.65 -1.72
CA VAL A 152 -17.70 -12.84 -1.99
C VAL A 152 -18.81 -13.28 -1.05
N PRO A 153 -19.10 -12.52 0.02
CA PRO A 153 -20.22 -12.80 0.92
C PRO A 153 -21.56 -12.53 0.21
N MET A 154 -22.48 -13.48 0.30
CA MET A 154 -23.83 -13.41 -0.26
C MET A 154 -24.84 -13.67 0.84
N ARG A 155 -25.65 -12.66 1.16
CA ARG A 155 -26.72 -12.80 2.14
C ARG A 155 -27.96 -13.47 1.53
N ARG A 156 -28.54 -14.43 2.26
CA ARG A 156 -29.73 -15.20 1.90
C ARG A 156 -30.59 -15.39 3.15
N GLY A 157 -31.64 -14.59 3.27
CA GLY A 157 -32.41 -14.51 4.52
C GLY A 157 -31.52 -13.96 5.65
N ASP A 158 -31.55 -14.61 6.80
CA ASP A 158 -30.76 -14.31 7.99
C ASP A 158 -29.28 -14.76 7.88
N ARG A 159 -28.90 -15.53 6.85
CA ARG A 159 -27.55 -16.12 6.74
C ARG A 159 -26.70 -15.48 5.66
N THR A 160 -25.40 -15.44 5.91
CA THR A 160 -24.38 -15.07 4.91
C THR A 160 -23.59 -16.30 4.48
N THR A 161 -23.55 -16.54 3.17
CA THR A 161 -22.82 -17.65 2.53
C THR A 161 -21.75 -17.13 1.60
N TRP A 162 -20.78 -17.96 1.21
CA TRP A 162 -19.78 -17.57 0.22
C TRP A 162 -20.30 -17.87 -1.19
N LEU A 163 -20.12 -16.94 -2.13
CA LEU A 163 -20.37 -17.21 -3.54
C LEU A 163 -19.48 -18.39 -3.99
N PRO A 164 -20.05 -19.43 -4.62
CA PRO A 164 -19.26 -20.58 -5.05
C PRO A 164 -18.17 -20.18 -6.06
N ARG A 165 -16.99 -20.82 -5.97
CA ARG A 165 -15.84 -20.56 -6.86
C ARG A 165 -16.21 -20.64 -8.34
N ALA A 166 -17.06 -21.60 -8.72
CA ALA A 166 -17.54 -21.75 -10.09
C ALA A 166 -18.36 -20.53 -10.56
N GLN A 167 -19.16 -19.91 -9.68
CA GLN A 167 -19.91 -18.71 -10.01
C GLN A 167 -19.00 -17.48 -10.09
N ILE A 168 -18.01 -17.36 -9.18
CA ILE A 168 -16.97 -16.32 -9.27
C ILE A 168 -16.25 -16.44 -10.62
N GLN A 169 -15.81 -17.64 -10.99
CA GLN A 169 -15.13 -17.87 -12.27
C GLN A 169 -16.04 -17.54 -13.46
N ALA A 170 -17.33 -17.89 -13.43
CA ALA A 170 -18.26 -17.57 -14.50
C ALA A 170 -18.47 -16.05 -14.67
N LEU A 171 -18.59 -15.31 -13.56
CA LEU A 171 -18.66 -13.84 -13.58
C LEU A 171 -17.38 -13.22 -14.16
N LEU A 172 -16.21 -13.69 -13.70
CA LEU A 172 -14.92 -13.25 -14.21
C LEU A 172 -14.77 -13.54 -15.70
N ALA A 173 -15.09 -14.76 -16.15
CA ALA A 173 -15.01 -15.16 -17.55
C ALA A 173 -15.95 -14.32 -18.44
N THR A 174 -17.13 -13.98 -17.94
CA THR A 174 -18.07 -13.09 -18.65
C THR A 174 -17.47 -11.70 -18.80
N GLY A 175 -16.94 -11.12 -17.72
CA GLY A 175 -16.24 -9.84 -17.76
C GLY A 175 -15.06 -9.88 -18.74
N TRP A 176 -14.22 -10.89 -18.63
CA TRP A 176 -13.04 -11.11 -19.47
C TRP A 176 -13.40 -11.25 -20.96
N ALA A 177 -14.49 -11.93 -21.29
CA ALA A 177 -14.95 -12.05 -22.68
C ALA A 177 -15.43 -10.71 -23.25
N VAL A 178 -15.99 -9.83 -22.42
CA VAL A 178 -16.51 -8.51 -22.81
C VAL A 178 -15.40 -7.47 -22.87
N THR A 179 -14.51 -7.43 -21.87
CA THR A 179 -13.47 -6.40 -21.74
C THR A 179 -12.12 -6.82 -22.32
N GLY A 180 -11.96 -8.10 -22.66
CA GLY A 180 -10.66 -8.71 -22.90
C GLY A 180 -9.95 -9.06 -21.58
N ALA A 181 -8.79 -9.71 -21.72
CA ALA A 181 -7.86 -9.88 -20.62
C ALA A 181 -7.45 -8.50 -20.06
N PRO A 182 -7.15 -8.38 -18.75
CA PRO A 182 -6.37 -7.25 -18.26
C PRO A 182 -5.18 -7.08 -19.19
N ALA A 183 -5.02 -5.88 -19.76
CA ALA A 183 -3.86 -5.62 -20.60
C ALA A 183 -2.60 -5.85 -19.76
N GLU A 184 -1.67 -6.66 -20.28
CA GLU A 184 -0.31 -6.69 -19.76
C GLU A 184 0.30 -5.26 -19.76
N PRO A 185 1.31 -4.98 -18.91
CA PRO A 185 1.65 -3.66 -18.34
C PRO A 185 2.24 -2.65 -19.34
N ALA A 186 1.53 -2.28 -20.40
CA ALA A 186 1.99 -1.28 -21.35
C ALA A 186 2.14 0.12 -20.71
N ALA A 187 1.26 0.48 -19.77
CA ALA A 187 1.32 1.76 -19.06
C ALA A 187 2.49 1.81 -18.05
N SER A 188 2.72 0.73 -17.29
CA SER A 188 3.84 0.64 -16.34
C SER A 188 5.19 0.56 -17.06
N ARG A 189 5.29 -0.18 -18.16
CA ARG A 189 6.51 -0.18 -19.01
C ARG A 189 6.81 1.20 -19.60
N THR A 190 5.78 1.97 -19.99
CA THR A 190 5.97 3.33 -20.52
C THR A 190 6.45 4.29 -19.43
N ALA A 191 5.87 4.21 -18.23
CA ALA A 191 6.28 5.02 -17.08
C ALA A 191 7.72 4.69 -16.65
N ASP A 192 8.06 3.40 -16.53
CA ASP A 192 9.40 2.98 -16.16
C ASP A 192 10.42 3.27 -17.26
N ARG A 193 10.06 3.18 -18.54
CA ARG A 193 10.93 3.63 -19.65
C ARG A 193 11.21 5.13 -19.60
N ALA A 194 10.21 5.95 -19.24
CA ALA A 194 10.41 7.38 -19.04
C ALA A 194 11.31 7.67 -17.82
N LYS A 195 11.23 6.88 -16.75
CA LYS A 195 12.12 6.95 -15.58
C LYS A 195 13.55 6.54 -15.94
N SER A 196 13.72 5.44 -16.68
CA SER A 196 15.01 5.03 -17.22
C SER A 196 15.67 6.12 -18.06
N GLY A 197 14.91 6.78 -18.93
CA GLY A 197 15.42 7.92 -19.71
C GLY A 197 16.06 8.99 -18.83
N ARG A 198 15.39 9.41 -17.75
CA ARG A 198 15.92 10.42 -16.83
C ARG A 198 17.19 9.98 -16.10
N VAL A 199 17.29 8.70 -15.73
CA VAL A 199 18.52 8.14 -15.13
C VAL A 199 19.70 8.27 -16.10
N PHE A 200 19.51 7.94 -17.39
CA PHE A 200 20.56 8.04 -18.40
C PHE A 200 20.80 9.47 -18.90
N ASP A 201 19.85 10.38 -18.74
CA ASP A 201 20.08 11.82 -18.95
C ASP A 201 20.99 12.39 -17.86
N ALA A 202 20.82 11.96 -16.60
CA ALA A 202 21.67 12.36 -15.47
C ALA A 202 23.06 11.70 -15.52
N ILE A 203 23.12 10.43 -15.94
CA ILE A 203 24.36 9.66 -16.07
C ILE A 203 24.47 9.11 -17.50
N PRO A 204 24.90 9.90 -18.49
CA PRO A 204 25.02 9.40 -19.85
C PRO A 204 26.11 8.32 -19.96
N PRO A 205 25.86 7.19 -20.65
CA PRO A 205 26.80 6.08 -20.72
C PRO A 205 28.08 6.43 -21.49
N ASP A 206 28.00 7.42 -22.36
CA ASP A 206 29.13 7.95 -23.13
C ASP A 206 29.76 9.20 -22.52
N ALA A 207 29.26 9.65 -21.34
CA ALA A 207 29.79 10.80 -20.65
C ALA A 207 31.29 10.63 -20.36
N ARG A 208 32.04 11.72 -20.53
CA ARG A 208 33.50 11.72 -20.33
C ARG A 208 33.89 11.27 -18.93
N TRP A 209 33.13 11.68 -17.92
CA TRP A 209 33.42 11.36 -16.52
C TRP A 209 33.24 9.87 -16.23
N ILE A 210 32.20 9.24 -16.78
CA ILE A 210 31.98 7.79 -16.72
C ILE A 210 33.13 7.02 -17.38
N LYS A 211 33.58 7.45 -18.57
CA LYS A 211 34.72 6.83 -19.26
C LYS A 211 35.99 6.89 -18.42
N VAL A 212 36.30 8.04 -17.82
CA VAL A 212 37.48 8.22 -16.97
C VAL A 212 37.41 7.36 -15.70
N LEU A 213 36.24 7.22 -15.08
CA LEU A 213 36.08 6.29 -13.95
C LEU A 213 36.31 4.84 -14.39
N ALA A 214 35.79 4.45 -15.56
CA ALA A 214 35.91 3.10 -16.09
C ALA A 214 37.33 2.72 -16.54
N GLU A 215 38.19 3.68 -16.89
CA GLU A 215 39.61 3.45 -17.24
C GLU A 215 40.42 2.87 -16.07
N GLY A 216 39.92 2.94 -14.84
CA GLY A 216 40.52 2.27 -13.68
C GLY A 216 41.79 2.93 -13.14
N ALA A 217 42.21 4.07 -13.69
CA ALA A 217 43.39 4.81 -13.24
C ALA A 217 43.32 5.15 -11.74
N PRO A 218 44.43 5.11 -10.98
CA PRO A 218 44.42 5.45 -9.56
C PRO A 218 43.94 6.88 -9.33
N LEU A 219 42.97 7.09 -8.44
CA LEU A 219 42.37 8.40 -8.13
C LEU A 219 43.23 9.23 -7.16
N HIS A 220 44.55 9.24 -7.37
CA HIS A 220 45.48 10.08 -6.61
C HIS A 220 45.21 11.58 -6.82
N ARG A 221 44.70 11.93 -8.01
CA ARG A 221 44.22 13.26 -8.38
C ARG A 221 42.84 13.12 -9.00
N VAL A 222 41.88 13.83 -8.44
CA VAL A 222 40.50 13.90 -8.92
C VAL A 222 40.32 15.26 -9.61
N PRO A 223 40.17 15.31 -10.93
CA PRO A 223 39.87 16.56 -11.61
C PRO A 223 38.58 17.20 -11.08
N THR A 224 38.56 18.52 -10.95
CA THR A 224 37.38 19.25 -10.44
C THR A 224 36.15 18.98 -11.29
N TRP A 225 36.28 19.02 -12.62
CA TRP A 225 35.19 18.68 -13.54
C TRP A 225 34.64 17.24 -13.38
N LEU A 226 35.45 16.30 -12.88
CA LEU A 226 35.01 14.92 -12.62
C LEU A 226 34.18 14.87 -11.32
N ALA A 227 34.65 15.55 -10.27
CA ALA A 227 33.93 15.65 -9.01
C ALA A 227 32.61 16.41 -9.18
N ASP A 228 32.63 17.54 -9.90
CA ASP A 228 31.45 18.35 -10.21
C ASP A 228 30.41 17.52 -10.99
N ALA A 229 30.83 16.74 -12.00
CA ALA A 229 29.90 15.91 -12.77
C ALA A 229 29.25 14.80 -11.93
N ALA A 230 30.00 14.20 -10.99
CA ALA A 230 29.44 13.22 -10.07
C ALA A 230 28.46 13.86 -9.07
N TYR A 231 28.77 15.07 -8.60
CA TYR A 231 27.86 15.85 -7.76
C TYR A 231 26.57 16.23 -8.50
N ASP A 232 26.67 16.77 -9.71
CA ASP A 232 25.53 17.18 -10.52
C ASP A 232 24.59 15.99 -10.79
N ALA A 233 25.16 14.82 -11.09
CA ALA A 233 24.39 13.59 -11.28
C ALA A 233 23.69 13.14 -9.98
N TYR A 234 24.38 13.22 -8.83
CA TYR A 234 23.83 12.88 -7.52
C TYR A 234 22.69 13.84 -7.13
N ASP A 235 22.91 15.14 -7.27
CA ASP A 235 21.93 16.19 -6.97
C ASP A 235 20.69 16.04 -7.85
N THR A 236 20.88 15.77 -9.15
CA THR A 236 19.79 15.51 -10.09
C THR A 236 18.96 14.29 -9.68
N LEU A 237 19.60 13.16 -9.36
CA LEU A 237 18.89 11.91 -9.04
C LEU A 237 18.25 11.91 -7.65
N THR A 238 18.78 12.67 -6.70
CA THR A 238 18.17 12.83 -5.37
C THR A 238 17.09 13.91 -5.34
N GLY A 239 17.16 14.90 -6.23
CA GLY A 239 16.13 15.92 -6.43
C GLY A 239 14.95 15.46 -7.30
N ASP A 240 15.12 14.44 -8.14
CA ASP A 240 14.05 13.85 -8.96
C ASP A 240 13.36 12.67 -8.27
N VAL A 241 12.05 12.53 -8.48
CA VAL A 241 11.28 11.37 -8.00
C VAL A 241 11.35 10.28 -9.07
N VAL A 242 12.31 9.37 -8.92
CA VAL A 242 12.50 8.20 -9.78
C VAL A 242 12.06 6.94 -9.01
N ASP A 243 10.76 6.70 -8.98
CA ASP A 243 10.10 5.63 -8.21
C ASP A 243 9.68 4.46 -9.13
N PHE A 244 10.63 3.67 -9.64
CA PHE A 244 10.29 2.56 -10.56
C PHE A 244 9.13 1.68 -10.04
N ILE A 245 8.18 1.37 -10.92
CA ILE A 245 7.06 0.48 -10.60
C ILE A 245 7.59 -0.97 -10.53
N ASP A 246 8.52 -1.33 -11.42
CA ASP A 246 9.27 -2.56 -11.31
C ASP A 246 10.18 -2.56 -10.07
N ALA A 247 9.90 -3.47 -9.14
CA ALA A 247 10.56 -3.53 -7.84
C ALA A 247 12.08 -3.77 -7.91
N GLU A 248 12.53 -4.57 -8.89
CA GLU A 248 13.95 -4.87 -9.09
C GLU A 248 14.69 -3.62 -9.61
N ALA A 249 14.09 -2.91 -10.58
CA ALA A 249 14.63 -1.62 -11.05
C ALA A 249 14.63 -0.55 -9.94
N ALA A 250 13.62 -0.54 -9.06
CA ALA A 250 13.54 0.40 -7.93
C ALA A 250 14.68 0.17 -6.93
N GLU A 251 14.92 -1.08 -6.54
CA GLU A 251 15.98 -1.45 -5.61
C GLU A 251 17.37 -1.13 -6.19
N GLU A 252 17.61 -1.47 -7.44
CA GLU A 252 18.89 -1.19 -8.11
C GLU A 252 19.14 0.30 -8.34
N HIS A 253 18.09 1.07 -8.65
CA HIS A 253 18.19 2.53 -8.75
C HIS A 253 18.56 3.16 -7.40
N GLN A 254 17.90 2.74 -6.32
CA GLN A 254 18.22 3.22 -4.97
C GLN A 254 19.68 2.91 -4.60
N ALA A 255 20.13 1.68 -4.86
CA ALA A 255 21.52 1.29 -4.60
C ALA A 255 22.52 2.11 -5.44
N LEU A 256 22.20 2.42 -6.70
CA LEU A 256 23.02 3.28 -7.55
C LEU A 256 23.14 4.70 -6.99
N VAL A 257 22.03 5.31 -6.56
CA VAL A 257 22.02 6.66 -5.98
C VAL A 257 22.86 6.72 -4.71
N GLU A 258 22.74 5.72 -3.84
CA GLU A 258 23.57 5.60 -2.64
C GLU A 258 25.06 5.49 -2.97
N ALA A 259 25.43 4.62 -3.93
CA ALA A 259 26.83 4.47 -4.33
C ALA A 259 27.42 5.72 -5.00
N LEU A 260 26.60 6.49 -5.72
CA LEU A 260 27.00 7.78 -6.27
C LEU A 260 27.21 8.83 -5.16
N GLY A 261 26.36 8.82 -4.13
CA GLY A 261 26.54 9.63 -2.93
C GLY A 261 27.84 9.30 -2.18
N ASP A 262 28.14 8.01 -2.00
CA ASP A 262 29.40 7.55 -1.40
C ASP A 262 30.61 8.02 -2.22
N LEU A 263 30.57 7.86 -3.56
CA LEU A 263 31.64 8.33 -4.45
C LEU A 263 31.87 9.84 -4.35
N HIS A 264 30.79 10.62 -4.32
CA HIS A 264 30.87 12.06 -4.14
C HIS A 264 31.47 12.41 -2.76
N ALA A 265 31.05 11.74 -1.68
CA ALA A 265 31.62 11.97 -0.35
C ALA A 265 33.15 11.72 -0.33
N GLU A 266 33.62 10.68 -1.01
CA GLU A 266 35.06 10.42 -1.14
C GLU A 266 35.78 11.50 -1.94
N PHE A 267 35.15 12.08 -2.97
CA PHE A 267 35.71 13.23 -3.69
C PHE A 267 35.81 14.48 -2.81
N ILE A 268 34.81 14.78 -1.97
CA ILE A 268 34.89 15.87 -0.98
C ILE A 268 36.06 15.63 0.00
N GLY A 269 36.39 14.37 0.30
CA GLY A 269 37.50 13.98 1.14
C GLY A 269 38.91 14.24 0.57
N THR A 270 39.01 14.76 -0.66
CA THR A 270 40.28 15.12 -1.30
C THR A 270 40.61 16.61 -1.15
N PHE A 271 41.89 16.98 -1.29
CA PHE A 271 42.37 18.31 -0.90
C PHE A 271 42.90 19.10 -2.09
N PRO A 272 42.79 20.44 -2.11
CA PRO A 272 43.43 21.23 -3.14
C PRO A 272 44.97 21.07 -3.10
N PRO A 273 45.66 21.11 -4.24
CA PRO A 273 47.11 21.08 -4.28
C PRO A 273 47.69 22.39 -3.74
N GLY A 274 48.03 22.42 -2.45
CA GLY A 274 48.62 23.58 -1.77
C GLY A 274 47.68 24.81 -1.68
N GLU A 275 48.26 25.98 -1.39
CA GLU A 275 47.53 27.25 -1.19
C GLU A 275 47.24 28.01 -2.49
N VAL A 276 46.81 27.32 -3.55
CA VAL A 276 46.56 27.95 -4.86
C VAL A 276 45.06 28.04 -5.15
N SER A 277 44.54 29.26 -5.34
CA SER A 277 43.16 29.47 -5.81
C SER A 277 42.99 29.03 -7.27
N GLY A 278 41.88 28.38 -7.61
CA GLY A 278 41.56 27.98 -9.00
C GLY A 278 42.20 26.66 -9.46
N TYR A 279 42.40 25.72 -8.53
CA TYR A 279 42.93 24.39 -8.83
C TYR A 279 42.03 23.61 -9.82
N LYS A 280 42.67 22.83 -10.69
CA LYS A 280 41.99 22.00 -11.72
C LYS A 280 41.71 20.57 -11.25
N TYR A 281 42.18 20.22 -10.06
CA TYR A 281 42.02 18.92 -9.43
C TYR A 281 42.21 19.04 -7.93
N THR A 282 41.65 18.10 -7.19
CA THR A 282 41.98 17.80 -5.79
C THR A 282 42.80 16.51 -5.72
N GLU A 283 43.55 16.30 -4.65
CA GLU A 283 44.43 15.15 -4.49
C GLU A 283 44.41 14.58 -3.08
N VAL A 284 44.77 13.30 -2.97
CA VAL A 284 45.17 12.74 -1.68
C VAL A 284 46.58 13.28 -1.39
N PRO A 285 46.80 14.03 -0.29
CA PRO A 285 48.05 14.75 -0.09
C PRO A 285 49.25 13.81 -0.10
N ALA A 286 50.20 14.07 -1.01
CA ALA A 286 51.35 13.19 -1.23
C ALA A 286 52.28 13.12 -0.01
N GLU A 287 52.31 14.17 0.81
CA GLU A 287 53.05 14.23 2.07
C GLU A 287 52.59 13.18 3.08
N TRP A 288 51.32 12.76 3.03
CA TRP A 288 50.81 11.70 3.90
C TRP A 288 51.52 10.37 3.66
N LYS A 289 52.06 10.13 2.46
CA LYS A 289 52.86 8.95 2.19
C LYS A 289 54.10 8.83 3.09
N GLY A 290 54.61 9.96 3.59
CA GLY A 290 55.71 10.00 4.56
C GLY A 290 55.26 10.22 6.00
N THR A 291 54.23 11.04 6.24
CA THR A 291 53.80 11.43 7.59
C THR A 291 52.72 10.52 8.19
N ASP A 292 51.82 9.98 7.38
CA ASP A 292 50.74 9.07 7.79
C ASP A 292 50.39 8.09 6.64
N PRO A 293 51.24 7.08 6.40
CA PRO A 293 51.08 6.18 5.25
C PRO A 293 49.78 5.35 5.33
N ALA A 294 49.35 5.01 6.55
CA ALA A 294 48.13 4.25 6.77
C ALA A 294 46.90 5.02 6.28
N ARG A 295 46.81 6.31 6.63
CA ARG A 295 45.76 7.19 6.12
C ARG A 295 45.83 7.36 4.61
N TYR A 296 47.02 7.59 4.05
CA TYR A 296 47.20 7.77 2.61
C TYR A 296 46.66 6.57 1.81
N TYR A 297 47.09 5.35 2.14
CA TYR A 297 46.65 4.15 1.41
C TYR A 297 45.19 3.83 1.65
N LYS A 298 44.68 4.06 2.87
CA LYS A 298 43.26 3.87 3.16
C LYS A 298 42.37 4.80 2.32
N THR A 299 42.68 6.09 2.25
CA THR A 299 41.90 7.02 1.42
C THR A 299 41.91 6.63 -0.07
N LEU A 300 43.04 6.15 -0.59
CA LEU A 300 43.10 5.65 -1.97
C LEU A 300 42.28 4.36 -2.19
N GLU A 301 42.25 3.48 -1.19
CA GLU A 301 41.44 2.26 -1.18
C GLU A 301 39.95 2.58 -1.12
N ASP A 302 39.54 3.50 -0.24
CA ASP A 302 38.16 3.96 -0.09
C ASP A 302 37.66 4.61 -1.40
N LEU A 303 38.44 5.53 -2.00
CA LEU A 303 38.17 6.12 -3.33
C LEU A 303 38.02 5.06 -4.43
N SER A 304 38.92 4.08 -4.46
CA SER A 304 38.90 3.02 -5.47
C SER A 304 37.69 2.09 -5.29
N THR A 305 37.32 1.82 -4.05
CA THR A 305 36.18 0.98 -3.66
C THR A 305 34.86 1.67 -4.01
N ALA A 306 34.70 2.94 -3.65
CA ALA A 306 33.51 3.72 -3.97
C ALA A 306 33.31 3.83 -5.49
N ARG A 307 34.38 4.12 -6.25
CA ARG A 307 34.37 4.12 -7.72
C ARG A 307 33.89 2.78 -8.27
N GLN A 308 34.47 1.67 -7.80
CA GLN A 308 34.15 0.35 -8.32
C GLN A 308 32.71 -0.03 -8.02
N ARG A 309 32.24 0.21 -6.79
CA ARG A 309 30.86 -0.03 -6.38
C ARG A 309 29.86 0.75 -7.25
N PHE A 310 30.12 2.03 -7.49
CA PHE A 310 29.30 2.85 -8.38
C PHE A 310 29.24 2.25 -9.80
N LEU A 311 30.37 1.91 -10.40
CA LEU A 311 30.42 1.37 -11.76
C LEU A 311 29.71 0.01 -11.89
N ASP A 312 29.82 -0.84 -10.88
CA ASP A 312 29.17 -2.15 -10.88
C ASP A 312 27.65 -2.02 -10.74
N LEU A 313 27.16 -1.14 -9.86
CA LEU A 313 25.73 -0.87 -9.71
C LEU A 313 25.15 -0.15 -10.92
N TYR A 314 25.90 0.76 -11.54
CA TYR A 314 25.50 1.41 -12.79
C TYR A 314 25.35 0.39 -13.93
N ARG A 315 26.28 -0.56 -14.04
CA ARG A 315 26.20 -1.67 -14.99
C ARG A 315 25.04 -2.61 -14.68
N GLN A 316 24.82 -2.93 -13.41
CA GLN A 316 23.73 -3.79 -12.96
C GLN A 316 22.38 -3.21 -13.35
N LEU A 317 22.11 -1.94 -12.98
CA LEU A 317 20.88 -1.25 -13.36
C LEU A 317 20.71 -1.21 -14.89
N SER A 318 21.77 -0.85 -15.62
CA SER A 318 21.74 -0.84 -17.10
C SER A 318 21.33 -2.19 -17.68
N ASN A 319 21.87 -3.29 -17.16
CA ASN A 319 21.54 -4.65 -17.60
C ASN A 319 20.11 -5.03 -17.27
N THR A 320 19.61 -4.67 -16.09
CA THR A 320 18.23 -4.91 -15.68
C THR A 320 17.24 -4.14 -16.54
N LEU A 321 17.48 -2.85 -16.78
CA LEU A 321 16.65 -2.03 -17.64
C LEU A 321 16.65 -2.54 -19.09
N ASN A 322 17.81 -2.96 -19.61
CA ASN A 322 17.89 -3.56 -20.95
C ASN A 322 17.12 -4.88 -21.02
N ARG A 323 17.33 -5.79 -20.06
CA ARG A 323 16.64 -7.09 -19.97
C ARG A 323 15.12 -6.93 -19.90
N LYS A 324 14.63 -5.89 -19.24
CA LYS A 324 13.20 -5.59 -19.09
C LYS A 324 12.62 -4.76 -20.26
N GLY A 325 13.44 -4.38 -21.24
CA GLY A 325 13.00 -3.55 -22.38
C GLY A 325 12.60 -2.12 -21.99
N LEU A 326 13.22 -1.61 -20.93
CA LEU A 326 12.99 -0.26 -20.39
C LEU A 326 13.99 0.78 -20.90
N LEU A 327 14.98 0.37 -21.70
CA LEU A 327 15.84 1.28 -22.45
C LEU A 327 15.17 1.65 -23.78
N SER A 328 15.30 2.91 -24.18
CA SER A 328 14.78 3.43 -25.46
C SER A 328 15.55 2.90 -26.65
#